data_AF-A0A3R6YP26-F1
#
_entry.id   AF-A0A3R6YP26-F1
#
_cell.length_a   1.000
_cell.length_b   1.000
_cell.length_c   1.000
_cell.angle_alpha   90.00
_cell.angle_beta   90.00
_cell.angle_gamma   90.00
#
_symmetry.space_group_name_H-M   'P 1'
#
loop_
_entity.id
_entity.type
_entity.pdbx_description
1 polymer ?
#
loop_
_entity_poly.entity_id
_entity_poly.type
_entity_poly.pdbx_seq_one_letter_code
_entity_poly.pdbx_strand_id
1 'polypeptide(L)'
;MTYLLNLAFDNGIAVKIERVHSHTPSAANVKQKRIFINSNWYRPEGIIFQLAHELGHIFCKHGDLDVLYFSPSKRGIELEANRYAIKLLLPFYLDGKEPYYVNVEQFMDCFSIPMHLENIVEQEMRKKYVKIISIS
;
A
#
# COMPACT_ATOMS: atom_id res chain seq x y z
N MET A 1 -1.39 11.52 2.57
CA MET A 1 -2.58 10.86 3.14
C MET A 1 -3.89 11.25 2.44
N THR A 2 -4.15 12.54 2.21
CA THR A 2 -5.39 13.03 1.56
C THR A 2 -5.78 12.29 0.29
N TYR A 3 -4.83 12.05 -0.62
CA TYR A 3 -5.08 11.29 -1.86
C TYR A 3 -5.67 9.90 -1.60
N LEU A 4 -5.13 9.14 -0.64
CA LEU A 4 -5.61 7.79 -0.34
C LEU A 4 -7.02 7.80 0.26
N LEU A 5 -7.32 8.80 1.09
CA LEU A 5 -8.65 8.97 1.68
C LEU A 5 -9.68 9.39 0.62
N ASN A 6 -9.31 10.27 -0.31
CA ASN A 6 -10.17 10.64 -1.44
C ASN A 6 -10.40 9.44 -2.35
N LEU A 7 -9.34 8.69 -2.69
CA LEU A 7 -9.46 7.46 -3.48
C LEU A 7 -10.42 6.45 -2.81
N ALA A 8 -10.34 6.30 -1.48
CA ALA A 8 -11.25 5.45 -0.73
C ALA A 8 -12.70 5.97 -0.84
N PHE A 9 -12.91 7.25 -0.56
CA PHE A 9 -14.20 7.91 -0.60
C PHE A 9 -14.87 7.80 -1.98
N ASP A 10 -14.14 8.12 -3.05
CA ASP A 10 -14.63 8.09 -4.44
C ASP A 10 -15.03 6.68 -4.89
N ASN A 11 -14.51 5.64 -4.22
CA ASN A 11 -14.82 4.23 -4.51
C ASN A 11 -15.82 3.59 -3.54
N GLY A 12 -16.43 4.40 -2.68
CA GLY A 12 -17.40 3.97 -1.66
C GLY A 12 -16.77 3.09 -0.58
N ILE A 13 -15.51 3.31 -0.26
CA ILE A 13 -14.76 2.60 0.79
C ILE A 13 -14.80 3.44 2.06
N ALA A 14 -15.39 2.89 3.13
CA ALA A 14 -15.42 3.57 4.41
C ALA A 14 -14.09 3.34 5.15
N VAL A 15 -13.44 4.41 5.59
CA VAL A 15 -12.21 4.35 6.40
C VAL A 15 -12.52 4.82 7.81
N LYS A 16 -12.34 3.94 8.79
CA LYS A 16 -12.41 4.27 10.22
C LYS A 16 -10.99 4.35 10.77
N ILE A 17 -10.63 5.48 11.34
CA ILE A 17 -9.35 5.70 12.03
C ILE A 17 -9.64 5.75 13.52
N GLU A 18 -8.98 4.90 14.30
CA GLU A 18 -9.22 4.81 15.75
C GLU A 18 -7.91 4.55 16.49
N ARG A 19 -7.83 5.05 17.72
CA ARG A 19 -6.68 4.85 18.59
C ARG A 19 -6.91 3.59 19.43
N VAL A 20 -6.18 2.52 19.14
CA VAL A 20 -6.23 1.24 19.89
C VAL A 20 -4.84 0.87 20.42
N HIS A 21 -4.65 -0.37 20.90
CA HIS A 21 -3.33 -0.82 21.36
C HIS A 21 -2.28 -0.73 20.23
N SER A 22 -1.04 -0.34 20.54
CA SER A 22 -0.04 0.06 19.52
C SER A 22 0.43 -1.05 18.59
N HIS A 23 0.17 -2.30 18.95
CA HIS A 23 0.49 -3.49 18.17
C HIS A 23 -0.74 -4.16 17.55
N THR A 24 -1.93 -3.58 17.70
CA THR A 24 -3.12 -4.03 16.96
C THR A 24 -2.95 -3.60 15.50
N PRO A 25 -2.95 -4.54 14.53
CA PRO A 25 -2.77 -4.20 13.14
C PRO A 25 -3.99 -3.47 12.57
N SER A 26 -3.77 -2.69 11.51
CA SER A 26 -4.84 -2.24 10.62
C SER A 26 -5.44 -3.43 9.86
N ALA A 27 -6.65 -3.28 9.31
CA ALA A 27 -7.31 -4.35 8.58
C ALA A 27 -8.40 -3.84 7.62
N ALA A 28 -8.66 -4.59 6.55
CA ALA A 28 -9.76 -4.38 5.63
C ALA A 28 -10.81 -5.49 5.71
N ASN A 29 -12.07 -5.10 5.64
CA ASN A 29 -13.17 -5.97 5.25
C ASN A 29 -13.48 -5.71 3.76
N VAL A 30 -12.96 -6.58 2.89
CA VAL A 30 -13.05 -6.46 1.43
C VAL A 30 -14.50 -6.48 0.96
N LYS A 31 -15.32 -7.39 1.50
CA LYS A 31 -16.73 -7.58 1.14
C LYS A 31 -17.57 -6.35 1.45
N GLN A 32 -17.34 -5.73 2.61
CA GLN A 32 -18.07 -4.54 3.04
C GLN A 32 -17.43 -3.23 2.59
N LYS A 33 -16.27 -3.29 1.91
CA LYS A 33 -15.45 -2.12 1.56
C LYS A 33 -15.18 -1.20 2.76
N ARG A 34 -14.67 -1.78 3.85
CA ARG A 34 -14.33 -1.04 5.08
C ARG A 34 -12.87 -1.23 5.43
N ILE A 35 -12.21 -0.15 5.82
CA ILE A 35 -10.83 -0.17 6.31
C ILE A 35 -10.83 0.36 7.74
N PHE A 36 -10.13 -0.34 8.62
CA PHE A 36 -9.79 0.08 9.96
C PHE A 36 -8.29 0.43 10.00
N ILE A 37 -7.96 1.64 10.44
CA ILE A 37 -6.59 2.10 10.65
C ILE A 37 -6.36 2.36 12.14
N ASN A 38 -5.32 1.73 12.70
CA ASN A 38 -4.85 2.03 14.04
C ASN A 38 -3.96 3.29 14.03
N SER A 39 -4.46 4.39 14.58
CA SER A 39 -3.70 5.65 14.68
C SER A 39 -2.64 5.65 15.79
N ASN A 40 -2.58 4.61 16.62
CA ASN A 40 -1.58 4.42 17.67
C ASN A 40 -0.47 3.42 17.29
N TRP A 41 -0.32 3.11 16.00
CA TRP A 41 0.65 2.11 15.56
C TRP A 41 2.06 2.42 16.07
N TYR A 42 2.79 1.41 16.54
CA TYR A 42 4.11 1.59 17.18
C TYR A 42 5.18 2.21 16.26
N ARG A 43 4.94 2.21 14.93
CA ARG A 43 5.70 2.95 13.91
C ARG A 43 4.78 3.90 13.15
N PRO A 44 4.41 5.06 13.70
CA PRO A 44 3.41 5.96 13.10
C PRO A 44 3.65 6.31 11.62
N GLU A 45 4.92 6.38 11.22
CA GLU A 45 5.39 6.57 9.85
C GLU A 45 4.86 5.52 8.85
N GLY A 46 4.58 4.29 9.31
CA GLY A 46 4.02 3.21 8.50
C GLY A 46 2.50 3.23 8.33
N ILE A 47 1.78 4.20 8.91
CA ILE A 47 0.32 4.31 8.79
C ILE A 47 -0.08 4.56 7.32
N ILE A 48 0.68 5.37 6.58
CA ILE A 48 0.41 5.66 5.17
C ILE A 48 0.51 4.39 4.33
N PHE A 49 1.55 3.59 4.56
CA PHE A 49 1.73 2.32 3.85
C PHE A 49 0.63 1.32 4.21
N GLN A 50 0.24 1.22 5.49
CA GLN A 50 -0.89 0.38 5.92
C GLN A 50 -2.18 0.77 5.20
N LEU A 51 -2.54 2.06 5.15
CA LEU A 51 -3.74 2.48 4.42
C LEU A 51 -3.68 2.11 2.93
N ALA A 52 -2.52 2.32 2.28
CA ALA A 52 -2.33 1.93 0.89
C ALA A 52 -2.43 0.40 0.68
N HIS A 53 -1.94 -0.38 1.64
CA HIS A 53 -2.02 -1.85 1.65
C HIS A 53 -3.46 -2.33 1.80
N GLU A 54 -4.22 -1.79 2.76
CA GLU A 54 -5.62 -2.14 2.95
C GLU A 54 -6.49 -1.75 1.73
N LEU A 55 -6.18 -0.64 1.07
CA LEU A 55 -6.79 -0.29 -0.22
C LEU A 55 -6.43 -1.33 -1.29
N GLY A 56 -5.19 -1.82 -1.31
CA GLY A 56 -4.76 -2.91 -2.18
C GLY A 56 -5.62 -4.16 -2.04
N HIS A 57 -5.93 -4.58 -0.81
CA HIS A 57 -6.84 -5.70 -0.58
C HIS A 57 -8.22 -5.50 -1.22
N ILE A 58 -8.77 -4.27 -1.16
CA ILE A 58 -10.09 -3.98 -1.74
C ILE A 58 -10.03 -3.91 -3.28
N PHE A 59 -9.00 -3.28 -3.85
CA PHE A 59 -8.91 -3.04 -5.29
C PHE A 59 -8.44 -4.25 -6.09
N CYS A 60 -7.61 -5.13 -5.53
CA CYS A 60 -7.15 -6.33 -6.21
C CYS A 60 -8.21 -7.44 -6.35
N LYS A 61 -9.45 -7.20 -5.85
CA LYS A 61 -10.65 -8.06 -5.99
C LYS A 61 -10.34 -9.55 -5.98
N HIS A 62 -10.02 -10.08 -4.80
CA HIS A 62 -9.99 -11.52 -4.59
C HIS A 62 -11.41 -11.94 -4.22
N GLY A 63 -12.19 -12.42 -5.19
CA GLY A 63 -13.62 -12.73 -5.00
C GLY A 63 -13.87 -13.53 -3.73
N ASP A 64 -14.87 -13.13 -2.93
CA ASP A 64 -15.44 -13.80 -1.73
C ASP A 64 -14.50 -14.63 -0.82
N LEU A 65 -13.20 -14.31 -0.76
CA LEU A 65 -12.27 -14.97 0.13
C LEU A 65 -12.31 -14.28 1.50
N ASP A 66 -13.44 -14.46 2.19
CA ASP A 66 -13.57 -14.21 3.62
C ASP A 66 -12.54 -15.11 4.34
N VAL A 67 -11.50 -14.47 4.91
CA VAL A 67 -10.64 -15.04 5.95
C VAL A 67 -9.89 -16.33 5.53
N LEU A 68 -8.84 -16.21 4.71
CA LEU A 68 -7.93 -17.32 4.46
C LEU A 68 -6.96 -17.53 5.63
N TYR A 69 -7.23 -18.56 6.44
CA TYR A 69 -6.23 -19.19 7.31
C TYR A 69 -5.11 -19.81 6.44
N PHE A 70 -3.87 -19.64 6.90
CA PHE A 70 -2.59 -20.06 6.28
C PHE A 70 -2.70 -21.01 5.08
N SER A 71 -2.71 -20.44 3.88
CA SER A 71 -2.52 -21.18 2.62
C SER A 71 -1.69 -20.35 1.64
N PRO A 72 -1.08 -20.97 0.61
CA PRO A 72 -0.31 -20.26 -0.43
C PRO A 72 -1.09 -19.10 -1.07
N SER A 73 -2.42 -19.21 -1.12
CA SER A 73 -3.29 -18.14 -1.62
C SER A 73 -3.19 -16.86 -0.79
N LYS A 74 -3.07 -16.94 0.54
CA LYS A 74 -2.87 -15.75 1.40
C LYS A 74 -1.56 -15.03 1.05
N ARG A 75 -0.47 -15.76 0.82
CA ARG A 75 0.81 -15.16 0.44
C ARG A 75 0.73 -14.40 -0.89
N GLY A 76 -0.05 -14.90 -1.85
CA GLY A 76 -0.34 -14.20 -3.11
C GLY A 76 -1.16 -12.92 -2.88
N ILE A 77 -2.22 -13.01 -2.08
CA ILE A 77 -3.11 -11.88 -1.75
C ILE A 77 -2.34 -10.75 -1.05
N GLU A 78 -1.56 -11.08 -0.02
CA GLU A 78 -0.72 -10.11 0.70
C GLU A 78 0.32 -9.47 -0.23
N LEU A 79 0.92 -10.27 -1.13
CA LEU A 79 1.89 -9.75 -2.10
C LEU A 79 1.24 -8.78 -3.10
N GLU A 80 0.05 -9.09 -3.60
CA GLU A 80 -0.68 -8.20 -4.50
C GLU A 80 -1.14 -6.92 -3.81
N ALA A 81 -1.61 -6.98 -2.57
CA ALA A 81 -1.95 -5.80 -1.77
C ALA A 81 -0.71 -4.91 -1.53
N ASN A 82 0.43 -5.51 -1.16
CA ASN A 82 1.71 -4.80 -1.02
C ASN A 82 2.16 -4.16 -2.34
N ARG A 83 2.08 -4.89 -3.46
CA ARG A 83 2.45 -4.37 -4.78
C ARG A 83 1.52 -3.22 -5.19
N TYR A 84 0.23 -3.30 -4.90
CA TYR A 84 -0.72 -2.22 -5.16
C TYR A 84 -0.40 -0.97 -4.33
N ALA A 85 -0.10 -1.15 -3.04
CA ALA A 85 0.31 -0.06 -2.15
C ALA A 85 1.56 0.68 -2.69
N ILE A 86 2.58 -0.08 -3.09
CA ILE A 86 3.80 0.48 -3.71
C ILE A 86 3.45 1.30 -4.95
N LYS A 87 2.61 0.77 -5.85
CA LYS A 87 2.17 1.48 -7.07
C LYS A 87 1.42 2.78 -6.76
N LEU A 88 0.59 2.80 -5.71
CA LEU A 88 -0.13 4.00 -5.29
C LEU A 88 0.81 5.08 -4.75
N LEU A 89 1.85 4.69 -4.01
CA LEU A 89 2.76 5.62 -3.34
C LEU A 89 3.90 6.11 -4.25
N LEU A 90 4.32 5.30 -5.23
CA LEU A 90 5.42 5.64 -6.13
C LEU A 90 5.30 7.02 -6.80
N PRO A 91 4.15 7.41 -7.40
CA PRO A 91 4.02 8.74 -8.00
C PRO A 91 4.37 9.89 -7.07
N PHE A 92 4.06 9.78 -5.77
CA PHE A 92 4.36 10.84 -4.79
C PHE A 92 5.84 10.95 -4.46
N TYR A 93 6.56 9.83 -4.48
CA TYR A 93 8.01 9.85 -4.27
C TYR A 93 8.77 10.32 -5.50
N LEU A 94 8.25 9.99 -6.69
CA LEU A 94 8.86 10.33 -7.97
C LEU A 94 8.56 11.77 -8.41
N ASP A 95 7.51 12.39 -7.87
CA ASP A 95 7.11 13.74 -8.23
C ASP A 95 8.27 14.73 -8.06
N GLY A 96 8.59 15.47 -9.13
CA GLY A 96 9.70 16.43 -9.16
C GLY A 96 11.12 15.82 -9.09
N LYS A 97 11.30 14.50 -9.15
CA LYS A 97 12.63 13.86 -9.13
C LYS A 97 13.11 13.48 -10.52
N GLU A 98 14.32 13.89 -10.84
CA GLU A 98 15.07 13.33 -11.96
C GLU A 98 15.40 11.85 -11.70
N PRO A 99 15.44 10.99 -12.74
CA PRO A 99 15.72 9.56 -12.58
C PRO A 99 17.00 9.26 -11.80
N TYR A 100 18.03 10.12 -11.92
CA TYR A 100 19.30 9.97 -11.23
C TYR A 100 19.20 10.10 -9.69
N TYR A 101 18.21 10.83 -9.18
CA TYR A 101 18.02 11.06 -7.74
C TYR A 101 17.06 10.08 -7.09
N VAL A 102 16.63 9.04 -7.80
CA VAL A 102 15.68 8.06 -7.25
C VAL A 102 16.41 6.86 -6.68
N ASN A 103 16.06 6.58 -5.42
CA ASN A 103 16.69 5.55 -4.63
C ASN A 103 15.62 4.70 -3.92
N VAL A 104 15.79 3.38 -4.01
CA VAL A 104 14.85 2.38 -3.48
C VAL A 104 14.75 2.47 -1.96
N GLU A 105 15.89 2.51 -1.28
CA GLU A 105 15.96 2.59 0.19
C GLU A 105 15.27 3.86 0.69
N GLN A 106 15.53 5.02 0.07
CA GLN A 106 14.87 6.27 0.44
C GLN A 106 13.35 6.22 0.27
N PHE A 107 12.84 5.57 -0.78
CA PHE A 107 11.39 5.38 -0.92
C PHE A 107 10.83 4.48 0.17
N MET A 108 11.53 3.38 0.46
CA MET A 108 11.13 2.46 1.52
C MET A 108 11.13 3.14 2.88
N ASP A 109 12.13 3.97 3.18
CA ASP A 109 12.22 4.74 4.42
C ASP A 109 11.10 5.78 4.49
N CYS A 110 10.85 6.54 3.42
CA CYS A 110 9.81 7.57 3.36
C CYS A 110 8.41 7.05 3.72
N PHE A 111 8.10 5.80 3.38
CA PHE A 111 6.79 5.18 3.67
C PHE A 111 6.88 4.02 4.67
N SER A 112 8.06 3.80 5.26
CA SER A 112 8.33 2.74 6.23
C SER A 112 7.93 1.35 5.73
N ILE A 113 8.28 1.08 4.48
CA ILE A 113 8.01 -0.18 3.79
C ILE A 113 8.94 -1.26 4.36
N PRO A 114 8.41 -2.42 4.75
CA PRO A 114 9.23 -3.53 5.23
C PRO A 114 10.31 -3.97 4.24
N MET A 115 11.54 -4.21 4.73
CA MET A 115 12.71 -4.62 3.94
C MET A 115 12.45 -5.83 3.02
N HIS A 116 11.64 -6.81 3.46
CA HIS A 116 11.33 -7.98 2.63
C HIS A 116 10.55 -7.67 1.33
N LEU A 117 10.08 -6.42 1.16
CA LEU A 117 9.40 -5.95 -0.05
C LEU A 117 10.33 -5.21 -1.02
N GLU A 118 11.63 -5.05 -0.71
CA GLU A 118 12.61 -4.32 -1.53
C GLU A 118 12.59 -4.77 -3.00
N ASN A 119 12.69 -6.08 -3.25
CA ASN A 119 12.61 -6.64 -4.59
C ASN A 119 11.33 -6.22 -5.37
N ILE A 120 10.22 -6.01 -4.66
CA ILE A 120 8.94 -5.59 -5.27
C ILE A 120 8.98 -4.10 -5.59
N VAL A 121 9.56 -3.29 -4.70
CA VAL A 121 9.80 -1.87 -4.91
C VAL A 121 10.67 -1.64 -6.14
N GLU A 122 11.81 -2.32 -6.22
CA GLU A 122 12.73 -2.23 -7.37
C GLU A 122 12.03 -2.54 -8.69
N GLN A 123 11.24 -3.63 -8.72
CA GLN A 123 10.49 -4.05 -9.90
C GLN A 123 9.49 -2.98 -10.35
N GLU A 124 8.70 -2.42 -9.42
CA GLU A 124 7.68 -1.43 -9.77
C GLU A 124 8.28 -0.06 -10.12
N MET A 125 9.36 0.34 -9.44
CA MET A 125 10.14 1.53 -9.82
C MET A 125 10.66 1.40 -11.25
N ARG A 126 11.37 0.31 -11.57
CA ARG A 126 11.92 0.08 -12.91
C ARG A 126 10.84 0.10 -13.99
N LYS A 127 9.70 -0.54 -13.77
CA LYS A 127 8.56 -0.52 -14.70
C LYS A 127 8.05 0.90 -14.96
N LYS A 128 8.01 1.75 -13.93
CA LYS A 128 7.57 3.14 -14.07
C LYS A 128 8.53 3.95 -14.95
N TYR A 129 9.85 3.76 -14.80
CA TYR A 129 10.85 4.42 -15.65
C TYR A 129 10.81 4.00 -17.10
N VAL A 130 10.75 2.69 -17.38
CA VAL A 130 10.64 2.19 -18.75
C VAL A 130 9.41 2.80 -19.44
N LYS A 131 8.30 2.92 -18.71
CA LYS A 131 7.09 3.55 -19.22
C LYS A 131 7.26 5.05 -19.51
N ILE A 132 7.99 5.80 -18.67
CA ILE A 132 8.27 7.22 -18.90
C ILE A 132 9.08 7.42 -20.19
N ILE A 133 10.16 6.65 -20.36
CA ILE A 133 11.06 6.74 -21.53
C ILE A 133 10.34 6.32 -22.82
N SER A 134 9.34 5.45 -22.76
CA SER A 134 8.61 4.98 -23.95
C SER A 134 7.54 5.95 -24.45
N ILE A 135 7.26 7.04 -23.71
CA ILE A 135 6.21 8.03 -24.05
C ILE A 135 6.83 9.39 -24.40
N SER A 136 8.12 9.58 -24.12
CA SER A 136 8.96 10.71 -24.51
C SER A 136 9.67 10.46 -25.84
#